data_AF-A0AA89LPJ8-F1
#
_entry.id   AF-A0AA89LPJ8-F1
#
_cell.length_a   1.000
_cell.length_b   1.000
_cell.length_c   1.000
_cell.angle_alpha   90.00
_cell.angle_beta   90.00
_cell.angle_gamma   90.00
#
_symmetry.space_group_name_H-M   'P 1'
#
loop_
_entity.id
_entity.type
_entity.pdbx_description
1 polymer ?
#
loop_
_entity_poly.entity_id
_entity_poly.type
_entity_poly.pdbx_seq_one_letter_code
_entity_poly.pdbx_strand_id
1 'polypeptide(L)'
;MKPSRGRAPSAATLVATAAVSAALALFPGAAALAQKAPAPTDGTPEIDASIASRNWTQALAQLDARIASNPRDVQAQFKRGTVLARLNRDDDAIKQFVELTQAYPELPEPYNNLAALYAKHGRYDEARSALVTATQANPNYGLAYENLGDLYLRLAAESYKRARALGRTSGATAQRLADLQKIITPPKAKSAAAPASSARDYSERAAANVTTTTLPLSPTFQFGGPSGTLAMPPYVAPSQ
;
A
#
# COMPACT_ATOMS: atom_id res chain seq x y z
N MET A 1 44.53 70.20 -32.61
CA MET A 1 43.32 70.26 -31.75
C MET A 1 43.31 69.04 -30.85
N LYS A 2 43.26 69.32 -29.53
CA LYS A 2 42.94 68.50 -28.34
C LYS A 2 43.53 67.06 -28.15
N PRO A 3 43.92 66.70 -26.91
CA PRO A 3 45.13 65.90 -26.68
C PRO A 3 44.95 64.70 -25.71
N SER A 4 46.09 64.03 -25.48
CA SER A 4 46.56 63.51 -24.18
C SER A 4 46.06 62.13 -23.74
N ARG A 5 46.89 61.08 -23.88
CA ARG A 5 47.85 60.53 -22.88
C ARG A 5 47.12 59.93 -21.67
N GLY A 6 47.36 58.71 -21.23
CA GLY A 6 48.36 57.70 -21.56
C GLY A 6 48.48 56.71 -20.39
N ARG A 7 49.33 55.69 -20.60
CA ARG A 7 50.09 54.95 -19.59
C ARG A 7 49.35 53.83 -18.81
N ALA A 8 49.68 52.59 -19.16
CA ALA A 8 49.74 51.45 -18.23
C ALA A 8 50.90 51.65 -17.22
N PRO A 9 50.93 51.01 -16.03
CA PRO A 9 51.41 49.62 -15.94
C PRO A 9 50.85 48.79 -14.74
N SER A 10 51.42 47.59 -14.63
CA SER A 10 51.16 46.47 -13.71
C SER A 10 51.69 46.63 -12.27
N ALA A 11 51.19 45.75 -11.39
CA ALA A 11 51.78 45.16 -10.17
C ALA A 11 51.97 46.01 -8.88
N ALA A 12 51.37 45.52 -7.77
CA ALA A 12 51.94 45.36 -6.42
C ALA A 12 50.78 45.04 -5.42
N THR A 13 50.74 43.85 -4.82
CA THR A 13 51.18 43.53 -3.45
C THR A 13 50.29 44.10 -2.33
N LEU A 14 49.57 43.26 -1.60
CA LEU A 14 49.74 43.14 -0.13
C LEU A 14 49.01 41.91 0.42
N VAL A 15 49.77 41.05 1.09
CA VAL A 15 49.30 40.06 2.05
C VAL A 15 48.92 40.81 3.32
N ALA A 16 47.73 40.56 3.86
CA ALA A 16 47.39 40.92 5.24
C ALA A 16 46.57 39.79 5.87
N THR A 17 47.27 38.97 6.64
CA THR A 17 46.73 38.07 7.65
C THR A 17 46.10 38.90 8.77
N ALA A 18 44.83 38.66 9.08
CA ALA A 18 44.26 39.05 10.36
C ALA A 18 43.29 37.95 10.82
N ALA A 19 43.77 37.13 11.76
CA ALA A 19 42.95 36.26 12.56
C ALA A 19 42.20 37.10 13.60
N VAL A 20 40.88 36.97 13.66
CA VAL A 20 40.09 37.30 14.85
C VAL A 20 39.05 36.19 15.03
N SER A 21 39.15 35.52 16.18
CA SER A 21 38.29 34.47 16.68
C SER A 21 36.97 35.01 17.24
N ALA A 22 36.04 34.08 17.51
CA ALA A 22 34.73 34.20 18.18
C ALA A 22 33.54 34.31 17.21
N ALA A 23 32.44 33.56 17.33
CA ALA A 23 31.93 32.78 18.47
C ALA A 23 31.08 31.60 17.98
N LEU A 24 31.12 30.53 18.77
CA LEU A 24 30.15 29.44 18.80
C LEU A 24 28.72 29.99 18.89
N ALA A 25 27.89 29.69 17.91
CA ALA A 25 26.44 29.61 18.11
C ALA A 25 26.01 28.20 17.69
N LEU A 26 26.07 27.27 18.66
CA LEU A 26 25.34 26.02 18.59
C LEU A 26 23.85 26.36 18.50
N PHE A 27 23.26 26.22 17.31
CA PHE A 27 21.84 25.92 17.21
C PHE A 27 21.70 24.40 17.29
N PRO A 28 21.18 23.83 18.39
CA PRO A 28 20.83 22.42 18.42
C PRO A 28 19.75 22.18 17.36
N GLY A 29 19.98 21.16 16.55
CA GLY A 29 19.16 20.80 15.42
C GLY A 29 17.68 20.74 15.78
N ALA A 30 16.89 21.57 15.11
CA ALA A 30 15.51 21.24 14.88
C ALA A 30 15.53 19.94 14.08
N ALA A 31 15.24 18.83 14.76
CA ALA A 31 14.74 17.64 14.09
C ALA A 31 13.48 18.11 13.34
N ALA A 32 13.67 18.47 12.06
CA ALA A 32 12.57 18.63 11.15
C ALA A 32 11.88 17.28 11.15
N LEU A 33 10.77 17.20 11.89
CA LEU A 33 9.78 16.17 11.69
C LEU A 33 9.49 16.25 10.20
N ALA A 34 10.09 15.33 9.44
CA ALA A 34 9.69 15.04 8.09
C ALA A 34 8.24 14.61 8.23
N GLN A 35 7.34 15.59 8.16
CA GLN A 35 5.95 15.35 7.89
C GLN A 35 5.99 14.54 6.61
N LYS A 36 5.69 13.25 6.72
CA LYS A 36 5.45 12.39 5.57
C LYS A 36 4.49 13.19 4.71
N ALA A 37 5.00 13.66 3.57
CA ALA A 37 4.21 14.49 2.68
C ALA A 37 2.87 13.77 2.48
N PRO A 38 1.73 14.46 2.67
CA PRO A 38 0.45 13.84 2.38
C PRO A 38 0.56 13.25 0.97
N ALA A 39 0.10 12.00 0.82
CA ALA A 39 0.01 11.40 -0.50
C ALA A 39 -0.62 12.42 -1.46
N PRO A 40 -0.13 12.55 -2.70
CA PRO A 40 -0.69 13.51 -3.65
C PRO A 40 -2.20 13.31 -3.68
N THR A 41 -2.93 14.28 -3.13
CA THR A 41 -4.38 14.22 -3.06
C THR A 41 -4.89 14.55 -4.45
N ASP A 42 -5.77 13.73 -4.98
CA ASP A 42 -6.40 13.88 -6.29
C ASP A 42 -7.47 15.00 -6.32
N GLY A 43 -7.37 15.93 -5.37
CA GLY A 43 -8.33 16.97 -5.12
C GLY A 43 -9.71 16.45 -4.69
N THR A 44 -9.78 15.31 -3.97
CA THR A 44 -11.07 14.76 -3.48
C THR A 44 -11.14 14.52 -1.95
N PRO A 45 -10.82 15.53 -1.12
CA PRO A 45 -10.78 15.35 0.34
C PRO A 45 -12.11 14.89 0.94
N GLU A 46 -13.26 15.27 0.36
CA GLU A 46 -14.59 14.85 0.84
C GLU A 46 -14.89 13.37 0.54
N ILE A 47 -14.41 12.87 -0.60
CA ILE A 47 -14.53 11.46 -0.99
C ILE A 47 -13.63 10.62 -0.08
N ASP A 48 -12.39 11.06 0.09
CA ASP A 48 -11.41 10.40 0.94
C ASP A 48 -11.86 10.37 2.40
N ALA A 49 -12.46 11.45 2.91
CA ALA A 49 -13.06 11.48 4.23
C ALA A 49 -14.20 10.46 4.37
N SER A 50 -15.08 10.37 3.37
CA SER A 50 -16.21 9.43 3.39
C SER A 50 -15.72 7.97 3.35
N ILE A 51 -14.69 7.68 2.55
CA ILE A 51 -14.00 6.38 2.50
C ILE A 51 -13.34 6.07 3.85
N ALA A 52 -12.61 7.03 4.43
CA ALA A 52 -11.91 6.87 5.70
C ALA A 52 -12.88 6.62 6.87
N SER A 53 -14.04 7.29 6.88
CA SER A 53 -15.12 7.07 7.84
C SER A 53 -15.97 5.83 7.54
N ARG A 54 -15.63 5.05 6.49
CA ARG A 54 -16.39 3.88 6.01
C ARG A 54 -17.85 4.20 5.67
N ASN A 55 -18.15 5.46 5.33
CA ASN A 55 -19.44 5.86 4.82
C ASN A 55 -19.52 5.55 3.32
N TRP A 56 -19.61 4.26 3.01
CA TRP A 56 -19.52 3.75 1.64
C TRP A 56 -20.63 4.26 0.73
N THR A 57 -21.84 4.42 1.26
CA THR A 57 -22.97 4.94 0.48
C THR A 57 -22.76 6.39 0.08
N GLN A 58 -22.28 7.24 1.00
CA GLN A 58 -21.94 8.62 0.69
C GLN A 58 -20.77 8.71 -0.29
N ALA A 59 -19.71 7.94 -0.04
CA ALA A 59 -18.55 7.87 -0.93
C ALA A 59 -18.95 7.49 -2.36
N LEU A 60 -19.85 6.50 -2.50
CA LEU A 60 -20.35 6.08 -3.81
C LEU A 60 -21.09 7.21 -4.53
N ALA A 61 -21.99 7.93 -3.85
CA ALA A 61 -22.73 9.05 -4.44
C ALA A 61 -21.79 10.18 -4.90
N GLN A 62 -20.77 10.50 -4.11
CA GLN A 62 -19.76 11.51 -4.46
C GLN A 62 -18.91 11.06 -5.66
N LEU A 63 -18.53 9.78 -5.71
CA LEU A 63 -17.78 9.21 -6.82
C LEU A 63 -18.61 9.18 -8.11
N ASP A 64 -19.89 8.83 -8.05
CA ASP A 64 -20.79 8.85 -9.19
C ASP A 64 -20.92 10.29 -9.76
N ALA A 65 -21.06 11.30 -8.90
CA ALA A 65 -21.06 12.71 -9.33
C ALA A 65 -19.72 13.16 -9.94
N ARG A 66 -18.59 12.73 -9.38
CA ARG A 66 -17.25 13.01 -9.91
C ARG A 66 -17.04 12.38 -11.29
N ILE A 67 -17.47 11.14 -11.49
CA ILE A 67 -17.37 10.45 -12.78
C ILE A 67 -18.32 11.07 -13.80
N ALA A 68 -19.52 11.49 -13.39
CA ALA A 68 -20.45 12.17 -14.28
C ALA A 68 -19.88 13.50 -14.83
N SER A 69 -19.13 14.23 -13.99
CA SER A 69 -18.47 15.49 -14.38
C SER A 69 -17.13 15.30 -15.09
N ASN A 70 -16.38 14.24 -14.75
CA ASN A 70 -15.13 13.87 -15.40
C ASN A 70 -15.09 12.36 -15.68
N PRO A 71 -15.66 11.91 -16.82
CA PRO A 71 -15.75 10.49 -17.15
C PRO A 71 -14.40 9.79 -17.33
N ARG A 72 -13.30 10.53 -17.50
CA ARG A 72 -11.94 9.99 -17.67
C ARG A 72 -11.11 9.98 -16.38
N ASP A 73 -11.71 10.31 -15.23
CA ASP A 73 -11.05 10.25 -13.93
C ASP A 73 -10.85 8.79 -13.49
N VAL A 74 -9.72 8.20 -13.90
CA VAL A 74 -9.36 6.80 -13.61
C VAL A 74 -9.32 6.53 -12.12
N GLN A 75 -8.85 7.49 -11.33
CA GLN A 75 -8.76 7.34 -9.88
C GLN A 75 -10.15 7.30 -9.24
N ALA A 76 -11.07 8.16 -9.68
CA ALA A 76 -12.48 8.09 -9.24
C ALA A 76 -13.13 6.77 -9.68
N GLN A 77 -12.91 6.32 -10.92
CA GLN A 77 -13.42 5.03 -11.40
C GLN A 77 -12.89 3.86 -10.56
N PHE A 78 -11.61 3.87 -10.21
CA PHE A 78 -10.97 2.85 -9.38
C PHE A 78 -11.50 2.87 -7.93
N LYS A 79 -11.60 4.07 -7.34
CA LYS A 79 -12.19 4.25 -6.01
C LYS A 79 -13.63 3.73 -5.97
N ARG A 80 -14.42 4.00 -7.01
CA ARG A 80 -15.79 3.50 -7.16
C ARG A 80 -15.86 1.97 -7.17
N GLY A 81 -15.02 1.30 -7.95
CA GLY A 81 -14.95 -0.17 -7.97
C GLY A 81 -14.69 -0.76 -6.59
N THR A 82 -13.75 -0.17 -5.84
CA THR A 82 -13.46 -0.62 -4.48
C THR A 82 -14.60 -0.35 -3.50
N VAL A 83 -15.25 0.82 -3.58
CA VAL A 83 -16.41 1.16 -2.73
C VAL A 83 -17.58 0.22 -3.01
N LEU A 84 -17.84 -0.12 -4.27
CA LEU A 84 -18.84 -1.13 -4.66
C LEU A 84 -18.56 -2.48 -4.00
N ALA A 85 -17.31 -2.95 -4.04
CA ALA A 85 -16.92 -4.19 -3.38
C ALA A 85 -17.07 -4.12 -1.84
N ARG A 86 -16.80 -2.96 -1.22
CA ARG A 86 -17.04 -2.75 0.23
C ARG A 86 -18.53 -2.76 0.60
N LEU A 87 -19.39 -2.39 -0.34
CA LEU A 87 -20.85 -2.51 -0.23
C LEU A 87 -21.36 -3.93 -0.54
N ASN A 88 -20.48 -4.92 -0.78
CA ASN A 88 -20.81 -6.25 -1.27
C ASN A 88 -21.56 -6.26 -2.62
N ARG A 89 -21.41 -5.21 -3.41
CA ARG A 89 -21.88 -5.15 -4.80
C ARG A 89 -20.77 -5.68 -5.71
N ASP A 90 -20.41 -6.94 -5.50
CA ASP A 90 -19.22 -7.53 -6.10
C ASP A 90 -19.32 -7.60 -7.64
N ASP A 91 -20.50 -7.91 -8.19
CA ASP A 91 -20.70 -7.96 -9.65
C ASP A 91 -20.51 -6.59 -10.31
N ASP A 92 -21.02 -5.52 -9.70
CA ASP A 92 -20.81 -4.16 -10.17
C ASP A 92 -19.33 -3.75 -10.08
N ALA A 93 -18.65 -4.16 -9.00
CA ALA A 93 -17.22 -3.92 -8.83
C ALA A 93 -16.38 -4.67 -9.87
N ILE A 94 -16.70 -5.94 -10.14
CA ILE A 94 -16.06 -6.74 -11.19
C ILE A 94 -16.24 -6.04 -12.54
N LYS A 95 -17.46 -5.62 -12.88
CA LYS A 95 -17.72 -4.90 -14.14
C LYS A 95 -16.86 -3.63 -14.23
N GLN A 96 -16.84 -2.82 -13.18
CA GLN A 96 -16.04 -1.59 -13.13
C GLN A 96 -14.54 -1.86 -13.32
N PHE A 97 -13.98 -2.89 -12.66
CA PHE A 97 -12.56 -3.20 -12.80
C PHE A 97 -12.24 -3.85 -14.15
N VAL A 98 -13.14 -4.62 -14.75
CA VAL A 98 -12.98 -5.13 -16.12
C VAL A 98 -12.94 -3.99 -17.13
N GLU A 99 -13.81 -2.98 -16.98
CA GLU A 99 -13.77 -1.79 -17.85
C GLU A 99 -12.43 -1.04 -17.69
N LEU A 100 -11.92 -0.92 -16.45
CA LEU A 100 -10.61 -0.32 -16.19
C LEU A 100 -9.45 -1.12 -16.79
N THR A 101 -9.45 -2.45 -16.72
CA THR A 101 -8.37 -3.25 -17.32
C THR A 101 -8.38 -3.22 -18.85
N GLN A 102 -9.54 -3.03 -19.47
CA GLN A 102 -9.66 -2.84 -20.91
C GLN A 102 -9.17 -1.46 -21.35
N ALA A 103 -9.50 -0.41 -20.59
CA ALA A 103 -9.14 0.95 -20.92
C ALA A 103 -7.67 1.30 -20.58
N TYR A 104 -7.15 0.72 -19.49
CA TYR A 104 -5.82 1.00 -18.93
C TYR A 104 -5.09 -0.32 -18.61
N PRO A 105 -4.71 -1.10 -19.63
CA PRO A 105 -4.12 -2.42 -19.45
C PRO A 105 -2.75 -2.40 -18.76
N GLU A 106 -2.09 -1.25 -18.69
CA GLU A 106 -0.82 -1.02 -18.00
C GLU A 106 -0.96 -0.93 -16.47
N LEU A 107 -2.18 -0.81 -15.95
CA LEU A 107 -2.42 -0.63 -14.52
C LEU A 107 -2.54 -1.98 -13.80
N PRO A 108 -1.63 -2.30 -12.86
CA PRO A 108 -1.69 -3.56 -12.15
C PRO A 108 -2.81 -3.61 -11.09
N GLU A 109 -3.24 -2.48 -10.53
CA GLU A 109 -4.18 -2.42 -9.41
C GLU A 109 -5.60 -2.94 -9.75
N PRO A 110 -6.21 -2.60 -10.90
CA PRO A 110 -7.51 -3.15 -11.29
C PRO A 110 -7.49 -4.68 -11.41
N TYR A 111 -6.43 -5.25 -12.00
CA TYR A 111 -6.26 -6.71 -12.08
C TYR A 111 -6.13 -7.35 -10.69
N ASN A 112 -5.39 -6.73 -9.78
CA ASN A 112 -5.26 -7.21 -8.41
C ASN A 112 -6.60 -7.23 -7.66
N ASN A 113 -7.42 -6.18 -7.84
CA ASN A 113 -8.76 -6.12 -7.24
C ASN A 113 -9.73 -7.12 -7.88
N LEU A 114 -9.68 -7.33 -9.20
CA LEU A 114 -10.42 -8.41 -9.85
C LEU A 114 -10.05 -9.77 -9.25
N ALA A 115 -8.76 -10.03 -9.05
CA ALA A 115 -8.33 -11.29 -8.49
C ALA A 115 -8.85 -11.52 -7.08
N ALA A 116 -8.86 -10.49 -6.22
CA ALA A 116 -9.43 -10.58 -4.89
C ALA A 116 -10.94 -10.88 -4.94
N LEU A 117 -11.69 -10.25 -5.85
CA LEU A 117 -13.12 -10.51 -6.05
C LEU A 117 -13.37 -11.93 -6.58
N TYR A 118 -12.64 -12.36 -7.61
CA TYR A 118 -12.73 -13.73 -8.12
C TYR A 118 -12.41 -14.77 -7.05
N ALA A 119 -11.36 -14.55 -6.26
CA ALA A 119 -11.00 -15.45 -5.17
C ALA A 119 -12.06 -15.49 -4.05
N LYS A 120 -12.75 -14.37 -3.76
CA LYS A 120 -13.90 -14.31 -2.84
C LYS A 120 -15.03 -15.23 -3.30
N HIS A 121 -15.24 -15.35 -4.60
CA HIS A 121 -16.24 -16.25 -5.20
C HIS A 121 -15.72 -17.64 -5.56
N GLY A 122 -14.51 -18.01 -5.13
CA GLY A 122 -13.92 -19.32 -5.45
C GLY A 122 -13.47 -19.50 -6.91
N ARG A 123 -13.49 -18.44 -7.71
CA ARG A 123 -13.05 -18.39 -9.12
C ARG A 123 -11.53 -18.30 -9.20
N TYR A 124 -10.83 -19.32 -8.70
CA TYR A 124 -9.37 -19.26 -8.48
C TYR A 124 -8.54 -19.22 -9.77
N ASP A 125 -8.99 -19.82 -10.86
CA ASP A 125 -8.27 -19.73 -12.14
C ASP A 125 -8.32 -18.31 -12.73
N GLU A 126 -9.46 -17.64 -12.63
CA GLU A 126 -9.62 -16.24 -13.06
C GLU A 126 -8.82 -15.30 -12.16
N ALA A 127 -8.82 -15.55 -10.85
CA ALA A 127 -7.97 -14.83 -9.91
C ALA A 127 -6.47 -14.97 -10.26
N ARG A 128 -6.04 -16.19 -10.63
CA ARG A 128 -4.65 -16.44 -11.06
C ARG A 128 -4.32 -15.67 -12.32
N SER A 129 -5.21 -15.73 -13.33
CA SER A 129 -5.00 -15.02 -14.59
C SER A 129 -4.85 -13.52 -14.35
N ALA A 130 -5.74 -12.91 -13.56
CA ALA A 130 -5.68 -11.49 -13.26
C ALA A 130 -4.38 -11.10 -12.54
N LEU A 131 -3.95 -11.86 -11.52
CA LEU A 131 -2.68 -11.55 -10.84
C LEU A 131 -1.45 -11.74 -11.73
N VAL A 132 -1.43 -12.76 -12.60
CA VAL A 132 -0.35 -12.92 -13.58
C VAL A 132 -0.32 -11.74 -14.54
N THR A 133 -1.47 -11.23 -14.96
CA THR A 133 -1.51 -10.01 -15.78
C THR A 133 -1.05 -8.79 -14.99
N ALA A 134 -1.37 -8.67 -13.69
CA ALA A 134 -0.84 -7.59 -12.85
C ALA A 134 0.70 -7.59 -12.78
N THR A 135 1.33 -8.77 -12.64
CA THR A 135 2.80 -8.87 -12.63
C THR A 135 3.43 -8.63 -13.99
N GLN A 136 2.71 -8.89 -15.09
CA GLN A 136 3.15 -8.53 -16.44
C GLN A 136 3.03 -7.03 -16.70
N ALA A 137 1.94 -6.40 -16.27
CA ALA A 137 1.72 -4.96 -16.40
C ALA A 137 2.76 -4.15 -15.61
N ASN A 138 3.09 -4.61 -14.40
CA ASN A 138 4.16 -4.03 -13.60
C ASN A 138 4.96 -5.13 -12.86
N PRO A 139 6.15 -5.51 -13.35
CA PRO A 139 7.01 -6.51 -12.72
C PRO A 139 7.47 -6.19 -11.30
N ASN A 140 7.38 -4.92 -10.87
CA ASN A 140 7.74 -4.47 -9.52
C ASN A 140 6.53 -4.35 -8.58
N TYR A 141 5.34 -4.75 -9.02
CA TYR A 141 4.12 -4.69 -8.21
C TYR A 141 4.08 -5.83 -7.19
N GLY A 142 4.83 -5.67 -6.09
CA GLY A 142 5.03 -6.68 -5.05
C GLY A 142 3.73 -7.27 -4.48
N LEU A 143 2.67 -6.46 -4.37
CA LEU A 143 1.37 -6.91 -3.86
C LEU A 143 0.75 -8.02 -4.72
N ALA A 144 0.95 -8.01 -6.05
CA ALA A 144 0.45 -9.10 -6.88
C ALA A 144 1.20 -10.43 -6.65
N TYR A 145 2.50 -10.38 -6.37
CA TYR A 145 3.28 -11.58 -6.04
C TYR A 145 2.87 -12.16 -4.69
N GLU A 146 2.64 -11.30 -3.69
CA GLU A 146 2.11 -11.71 -2.38
C GLU A 146 0.75 -12.41 -2.56
N ASN A 147 -0.16 -11.78 -3.32
CA ASN A 147 -1.48 -12.33 -3.60
C ASN A 147 -1.44 -13.62 -4.44
N LEU A 148 -0.45 -13.78 -5.34
CA LEU A 148 -0.22 -15.05 -6.05
C LEU A 148 0.19 -16.15 -5.09
N GLY A 149 1.09 -15.85 -4.15
CA GLY A 149 1.50 -16.78 -3.10
C GLY A 149 0.30 -17.29 -2.29
N ASP A 150 -0.51 -16.37 -1.78
CA ASP A 150 -1.76 -16.67 -1.05
C ASP A 150 -2.74 -17.51 -1.88
N LEU A 151 -2.90 -17.17 -3.16
CA LEU A 151 -3.76 -17.90 -4.08
C LEU A 151 -3.23 -19.34 -4.31
N TYR A 152 -1.92 -19.52 -4.47
CA TYR A 152 -1.33 -20.83 -4.65
C TYR A 152 -1.48 -21.73 -3.42
N LEU A 153 -1.38 -21.16 -2.21
CA LEU A 153 -1.67 -21.91 -0.98
C LEU A 153 -3.11 -22.45 -0.99
N ARG A 154 -4.08 -21.63 -1.42
CA ARG A 154 -5.49 -22.04 -1.54
C ARG A 154 -5.71 -23.11 -2.61
N LEU A 155 -5.12 -22.93 -3.79
CA LEU A 155 -5.19 -23.92 -4.88
C LEU A 155 -4.57 -25.27 -4.45
N ALA A 156 -3.46 -25.24 -3.70
CA ALA A 156 -2.85 -26.44 -3.15
C ALA A 156 -3.78 -27.12 -2.14
N ALA A 157 -4.38 -26.35 -1.21
CA ALA A 157 -5.33 -26.90 -0.24
C ALA A 157 -6.55 -27.54 -0.93
N GLU A 158 -7.09 -26.89 -1.96
CA GLU A 158 -8.23 -27.42 -2.73
C GLU A 158 -7.87 -28.71 -3.48
N SER A 159 -6.68 -28.75 -4.09
CA SER A 159 -6.15 -29.93 -4.75
C SER A 159 -5.98 -31.11 -3.79
N TYR A 160 -5.49 -30.88 -2.57
CA TYR A 160 -5.40 -31.92 -1.55
C TYR A 160 -6.76 -32.40 -1.05
N LYS A 161 -7.73 -31.50 -0.88
CA LYS A 161 -9.11 -31.89 -0.54
C LYS A 161 -9.71 -32.77 -1.63
N ARG A 162 -9.56 -32.39 -2.89
CA ARG A 162 -10.05 -33.16 -4.05
C ARG A 162 -9.38 -34.52 -4.14
N ALA A 163 -8.05 -34.60 -3.97
CA ALA A 163 -7.33 -35.87 -3.95
C ALA A 163 -7.86 -36.80 -2.85
N ARG A 164 -8.09 -36.28 -1.64
CA ARG A 164 -8.67 -37.05 -0.53
C ARG A 164 -10.09 -37.53 -0.82
N ALA A 165 -10.93 -36.68 -1.42
CA ALA A 165 -12.30 -37.03 -1.81
C ALA A 165 -12.35 -38.15 -2.85
N LEU A 166 -11.34 -38.25 -3.71
CA LEU A 166 -11.16 -39.33 -4.69
C LEU A 166 -10.51 -40.59 -4.11
N GLY A 167 -10.40 -40.71 -2.79
CA GLY A 167 -9.87 -41.90 -2.11
C GLY A 167 -8.35 -41.93 -1.99
N ARG A 168 -7.62 -40.88 -2.42
CA ARG A 168 -6.17 -40.79 -2.16
C ARG A 168 -5.93 -40.34 -0.71
N THR A 169 -5.93 -41.32 0.19
CA THR A 169 -5.64 -41.14 1.61
C THR A 169 -4.16 -41.42 1.87
N SER A 170 -3.37 -40.36 2.02
CA SER A 170 -1.97 -40.44 2.47
C SER A 170 -1.82 -39.61 3.73
N GLY A 171 -1.13 -40.14 4.74
CA GLY A 171 -0.81 -39.40 5.97
C GLY A 171 -0.09 -38.07 5.66
N ALA A 172 0.80 -38.08 4.65
CA ALA A 172 1.49 -36.87 4.19
C ALA A 172 0.52 -35.84 3.58
N THR A 173 -0.47 -36.27 2.79
CA THR A 173 -1.50 -35.38 2.22
C THR A 173 -2.38 -34.78 3.31
N ALA A 174 -2.77 -35.56 4.32
CA ALA A 174 -3.56 -35.07 5.45
C ALA A 174 -2.78 -34.02 6.26
N GLN A 175 -1.49 -34.28 6.53
CA GLN A 175 -0.62 -33.36 7.25
C GLN A 175 -0.43 -32.04 6.48
N ARG A 176 -0.11 -32.10 5.18
CA ARG A 176 0.05 -30.90 4.34
C ARG A 176 -1.22 -30.06 4.28
N LEU A 177 -2.39 -30.69 4.17
CA LEU A 177 -3.66 -29.98 4.20
C LEU A 177 -3.89 -29.28 5.54
N ALA A 178 -3.59 -29.94 6.67
CA ALA A 178 -3.71 -29.34 7.99
C ALA A 178 -2.78 -28.14 8.17
N ASP A 179 -1.55 -28.20 7.67
CA ASP A 179 -0.59 -27.10 7.76
C ASP A 179 -0.99 -25.92 6.85
N LEU A 180 -1.46 -26.19 5.63
CA LEU A 180 -2.02 -25.15 4.76
C LEU A 180 -3.24 -24.47 5.38
N GLN A 181 -4.12 -25.22 6.06
CA GLN A 181 -5.29 -24.64 6.72
C GLN A 181 -4.91 -23.65 7.83
N LYS A 182 -3.85 -23.92 8.59
CA LYS A 182 -3.34 -22.99 9.62
C LYS A 182 -2.81 -21.69 9.01
N ILE A 183 -2.24 -21.76 7.80
CA ILE A 183 -1.71 -20.58 7.08
C ILE A 183 -2.86 -19.78 6.46
N ILE A 184 -3.78 -20.44 5.76
CA ILE A 184 -4.89 -19.79 5.03
C ILE A 184 -5.93 -19.19 5.99
N THR A 185 -6.22 -19.89 7.09
CA THR A 185 -7.14 -19.44 8.14
C THR A 185 -6.37 -19.43 9.45
N PRO A 186 -5.55 -18.39 9.70
CA PRO A 186 -4.89 -18.28 10.98
C PRO A 186 -5.97 -18.26 12.07
N PRO A 187 -5.78 -19.02 13.17
CA PRO A 187 -6.74 -19.03 14.26
C PRO A 187 -6.93 -17.58 14.70
N LYS A 188 -8.19 -17.13 14.72
CA LYS A 188 -8.58 -15.78 15.16
C LYS A 188 -7.88 -15.56 16.50
N ALA A 189 -6.83 -14.73 16.52
CA ALA A 189 -6.14 -14.42 17.75
C ALA A 189 -7.24 -13.94 18.70
N LYS A 190 -7.44 -14.66 19.82
CA LYS A 190 -8.25 -14.09 20.89
C LYS A 190 -7.58 -12.76 21.17
N SER A 191 -8.28 -11.67 20.86
CA SER A 191 -7.89 -10.35 21.33
C SER A 191 -7.86 -10.49 22.85
N ALA A 192 -6.70 -10.84 23.39
CA ALA A 192 -6.45 -10.80 24.80
C ALA A 192 -6.63 -9.32 25.12
N ALA A 193 -7.75 -9.00 25.78
CA ALA A 193 -7.89 -7.74 26.46
C ALA A 193 -6.60 -7.55 27.25
N ALA A 194 -5.84 -6.52 26.91
CA ALA A 194 -4.67 -6.15 27.69
C ALA A 194 -5.14 -6.04 29.15
N PRO A 195 -4.53 -6.76 30.10
CA PRO A 195 -4.81 -6.48 31.49
C PRO A 195 -4.41 -5.02 31.73
N ALA A 196 -5.33 -4.24 32.28
CA ALA A 196 -5.08 -2.87 32.67
C ALA A 196 -3.83 -2.85 33.56
N SER A 197 -2.73 -2.34 33.01
CA SER A 197 -1.49 -2.11 33.73
C SER A 197 -1.76 -1.03 34.77
N SER A 198 -1.99 -1.45 36.01
CA SER A 198 -1.94 -0.56 37.17
C SER A 198 -0.58 0.12 37.21
N ALA A 199 -0.59 1.45 37.14
CA ALA A 199 0.60 2.27 37.38
C ALA A 199 1.20 1.92 38.74
N ARG A 200 2.35 1.25 38.74
CA ARG A 200 3.30 1.19 39.86
C ARG A 200 4.71 1.24 39.30
N ASP A 201 5.38 2.34 39.65
CA ASP A 201 6.82 2.48 39.90
C ASP A 201 7.78 2.05 38.77
N TYR A 202 8.07 2.99 37.88
CA TYR A 202 9.32 3.02 37.11
C TYR A 202 10.24 4.11 37.66
N SER A 203 10.91 3.80 38.77
CA SER A 203 12.22 4.38 39.06
C SER A 203 13.14 3.23 39.42
N GLU A 204 14.30 3.18 38.76
CA GLU A 204 15.37 2.20 38.91
C GLU A 204 15.21 0.90 38.09
N ARG A 205 15.71 0.91 36.86
CA ARG A 205 17.01 0.26 36.54
C ARG A 205 17.35 0.49 35.08
N ALA A 206 18.23 1.46 34.86
CA ALA A 206 18.90 1.67 33.60
C ALA A 206 19.86 0.50 33.29
N ALA A 207 20.11 0.35 31.98
CA ALA A 207 21.21 -0.37 31.33
C ALA A 207 21.10 -1.90 31.19
N ALA A 208 20.63 -2.34 30.01
CA ALA A 208 21.48 -2.99 29.00
C ALA A 208 20.65 -3.49 27.80
N ASN A 209 21.18 -3.24 26.60
CA ASN A 209 20.92 -3.89 25.31
C ASN A 209 19.84 -3.33 24.37
N VAL A 210 20.35 -2.55 23.42
CA VAL A 210 20.09 -2.54 21.96
C VAL A 210 18.64 -2.54 21.48
N THR A 211 18.26 -1.36 21.00
CA THR A 211 17.19 -0.98 20.09
C THR A 211 16.65 -2.12 19.20
N THR A 212 15.48 -2.64 19.55
CA THR A 212 14.54 -3.20 18.57
C THR A 212 13.25 -2.39 18.66
N THR A 213 13.03 -1.52 17.68
CA THR A 213 11.76 -0.83 17.49
C THR A 213 10.70 -1.89 17.18
N THR A 214 9.92 -2.24 18.19
CA THR A 214 8.69 -3.02 18.07
C THR A 214 7.63 -2.14 17.40
N LEU A 215 7.55 -2.23 16.07
CA LEU A 215 6.30 -1.95 15.39
C LEU A 215 5.28 -3.02 15.83
N PRO A 216 4.04 -2.66 16.19
CA PRO A 216 3.01 -3.66 16.43
C PRO A 216 2.74 -4.42 15.12
N LEU A 217 2.97 -5.73 15.18
CA LEU A 217 2.73 -6.70 14.11
C LEU A 217 1.25 -6.69 13.67
N SER A 218 1.07 -6.12 12.47
CA SER A 218 0.28 -6.64 11.35
C SER A 218 -1.24 -6.82 11.51
N PRO A 219 -2.08 -6.00 10.83
CA PRO A 219 -3.37 -6.49 10.37
C PRO A 219 -3.12 -7.62 9.37
N THR A 220 -3.68 -8.82 9.61
CA THR A 220 -3.60 -9.96 8.69
C THR A 220 -4.19 -9.57 7.33
N PHE A 221 -3.35 -9.44 6.30
CA PHE A 221 -3.80 -9.33 4.91
C PHE A 221 -4.46 -10.66 4.55
N GLN A 222 -5.73 -10.66 4.15
CA GLN A 222 -6.47 -11.88 3.79
C GLN A 222 -6.93 -11.79 2.34
N PHE A 223 -6.12 -12.26 1.39
CA PHE A 223 -6.49 -12.25 -0.03
C PHE A 223 -7.83 -12.97 -0.28
N GLY A 224 -8.76 -12.33 -1.01
CA GLY A 224 -10.06 -12.94 -1.36
C GLY A 224 -10.92 -13.43 -0.19
N GLY A 225 -10.72 -12.90 1.04
CA GLY A 225 -11.62 -13.10 2.17
C GLY A 225 -12.63 -11.96 2.31
N PRO A 226 -13.67 -12.09 3.14
CA PRO A 226 -14.59 -10.98 3.45
C PRO A 226 -13.87 -9.79 4.10
N SER A 227 -12.74 -10.05 4.77
CA SER A 227 -11.86 -9.04 5.36
C SER A 227 -10.69 -8.64 4.46
N GLY A 228 -10.65 -9.09 3.21
CA GLY A 228 -9.55 -8.81 2.30
C GLY A 228 -9.39 -7.32 2.01
N THR A 229 -8.16 -6.84 2.05
CA THR A 229 -7.80 -5.47 1.71
C THR A 229 -7.67 -5.34 0.20
N LEU A 230 -8.66 -4.71 -0.42
CA LEU A 230 -8.57 -4.25 -1.80
C LEU A 230 -7.50 -3.17 -1.91
N ALA A 231 -6.76 -3.18 -3.01
CA ALA A 231 -5.76 -2.16 -3.28
C ALA A 231 -6.46 -0.80 -3.39
N MET A 232 -5.96 0.17 -2.62
CA MET A 232 -6.42 1.57 -2.57
C MET A 232 -5.23 2.57 -2.56
N PRO A 233 -4.17 2.39 -3.38
CA PRO A 233 -3.12 3.39 -3.46
C PRO A 233 -3.60 4.65 -4.19
N PRO A 234 -2.98 5.83 -3.95
CA PRO A 234 -3.16 6.98 -4.82
C PRO A 234 -2.68 6.58 -6.23
N TYR A 235 -3.60 6.54 -7.20
CA TYR A 235 -3.25 6.33 -8.59
C TYR A 235 -2.74 7.65 -9.15
N VAL A 236 -1.43 7.76 -9.36
CA VAL A 236 -0.84 8.89 -10.09
C VAL A 236 -0.86 8.50 -11.56
N ALA A 237 -1.75 9.13 -12.34
CA ALA A 237 -1.79 8.89 -13.78
C ALA A 237 -0.40 9.10 -14.39
N PRO A 238 0.06 8.25 -15.33
CA PRO A 238 1.30 8.48 -16.04
C PRO A 238 1.19 9.85 -16.74
N SER A 239 2.15 10.73 -16.43
CA SER A 239 2.30 12.01 -17.11
C SER A 239 2.53 11.74 -18.60
N GLN A 240 1.62 12.22 -19.44
CA GLN A 240 1.71 12.19 -20.91
C GLN A 240 2.95 12.92 -21.40
#